data_AF-A0A8C8W6A3-F1
#
_entry.id   AF-A0A8C8W6A3-F1
#
_cell.length_a   1.000
_cell.length_b   1.000
_cell.length_c   1.000
_cell.angle_alpha   90.00
_cell.angle_beta   90.00
_cell.angle_gamma   90.00
#
_symmetry.space_group_name_H-M   'P 1'
#
loop_
_entity.id
_entity.type
_entity.pdbx_description
1 polymer ?
#
loop_
_entity_poly.entity_id
_entity_poly.type
_entity_poly.pdbx_seq_one_letter_code
_entity_poly.pdbx_strand_id
1 'polypeptide(L)'
;QVLKIGDLALRDEGATLNIFSVHPSAGYHDKPSLSAWPSHIVPLGRHVELQCDSPSDYYTFKLYKELGHPIPHIQGRPFQKKFVFGPVTLEHAGTYRCYGFNGHYPTKISANSDTLKIIISGVYRKPFLVALQPPLVDLGETVTLECRSEIIVRS
;
A
#
# COMPACT_ATOMS: atom_id res chain seq x y z
N GLN A 1 -27.65 -56.35 2.88
CA GLN A 1 -28.21 -56.16 1.53
C GLN A 1 -28.58 -54.70 1.40
N VAL A 2 -27.97 -53.97 0.46
CA VAL A 2 -28.31 -52.56 0.20
C VAL A 2 -29.66 -52.52 -0.51
N LEU A 3 -30.53 -51.59 -0.12
CA LEU A 3 -31.52 -51.03 -1.04
C LEU A 3 -31.83 -49.56 -0.65
N LYS A 4 -31.51 -48.68 -1.61
CA LYS A 4 -31.91 -47.27 -1.68
C LYS A 4 -33.38 -47.16 -2.08
N ILE A 5 -34.06 -46.14 -1.56
CA ILE A 5 -35.24 -45.47 -2.11
C ILE A 5 -35.10 -44.01 -1.63
N GLY A 6 -35.15 -42.92 -2.39
CA GLY A 6 -35.67 -42.60 -3.71
C GLY A 6 -36.17 -41.16 -3.58
N ASP A 7 -35.63 -40.22 -4.36
CA ASP A 7 -36.06 -38.82 -4.38
C ASP A 7 -37.56 -38.70 -4.67
N LEU A 8 -38.24 -37.70 -4.07
CA LEU A 8 -39.25 -36.85 -4.73
C LEU A 8 -39.69 -35.68 -3.81
N ALA A 9 -39.21 -34.49 -4.20
CA ALA A 9 -39.83 -33.15 -4.15
C ALA A 9 -40.59 -32.66 -2.90
N LEU A 10 -40.05 -31.62 -2.27
CA LEU A 10 -40.85 -30.50 -1.76
C LEU A 10 -40.48 -29.25 -2.57
N ARG A 11 -41.48 -28.71 -3.28
CA ARG A 11 -41.46 -27.36 -3.87
C ARG A 11 -41.42 -26.38 -2.70
N ASP A 12 -40.48 -25.43 -2.73
CA ASP A 12 -40.57 -24.22 -1.94
C ASP A 12 -40.41 -23.01 -2.87
N GLU A 13 -41.36 -22.09 -2.77
CA GLU A 13 -41.44 -20.90 -3.59
C GLU A 13 -40.64 -19.77 -2.91
N GLY A 14 -39.72 -19.17 -3.65
CA GLY A 14 -39.33 -17.77 -3.49
C GLY A 14 -38.32 -17.40 -2.39
N ALA A 15 -37.04 -17.31 -2.76
CA ALA A 15 -36.19 -16.13 -2.53
C ALA A 15 -34.83 -16.34 -3.22
N THR A 16 -34.60 -15.63 -4.32
CA THR A 16 -33.32 -15.64 -5.06
C THR A 16 -32.25 -14.87 -4.28
N LEU A 17 -31.38 -15.57 -3.56
CA LEU A 17 -30.10 -15.04 -3.09
C LEU A 17 -29.04 -15.37 -4.14
N ASN A 18 -28.87 -14.47 -5.12
CA ASN A 18 -27.71 -14.51 -6.03
C ASN A 18 -26.46 -14.10 -5.25
N ILE A 19 -25.85 -15.05 -4.56
CA ILE A 19 -24.47 -14.92 -4.08
C ILE A 19 -23.60 -15.13 -5.31
N PHE A 20 -23.20 -14.04 -5.96
CA PHE A 20 -22.13 -14.09 -6.95
C PHE A 20 -20.88 -14.63 -6.23
N SER A 21 -20.57 -15.89 -6.49
CA SER A 21 -19.32 -16.50 -6.08
C SER A 21 -18.20 -15.76 -6.80
N VAL A 22 -17.56 -14.79 -6.12
CA VAL A 22 -16.32 -14.17 -6.59
C VAL A 22 -15.27 -15.27 -6.54
N HIS A 23 -15.01 -15.91 -7.67
CA HIS A 23 -13.93 -16.88 -7.84
C HIS A 23 -12.60 -16.13 -7.61
N PRO A 24 -11.81 -16.43 -6.55
CA PRO A 24 -10.51 -15.82 -6.38
C PRO A 24 -9.48 -16.63 -7.17
N SER A 25 -9.56 -16.59 -8.50
CA SER A 25 -8.44 -16.96 -9.37
C SER A 25 -7.65 -15.69 -9.72
N ALA A 26 -7.27 -14.92 -8.70
CA ALA A 26 -6.30 -13.85 -8.86
C ALA A 26 -4.91 -14.49 -9.06
N GLY A 27 -4.63 -14.87 -10.31
CA GLY A 27 -3.27 -15.21 -10.72
C GLY A 27 -2.34 -14.06 -10.40
N TYR A 28 -1.12 -14.38 -9.95
CA TYR A 28 -0.02 -13.46 -9.65
C TYR A 28 0.22 -12.37 -10.71
N HIS A 29 -0.28 -12.58 -11.94
CA HIS A 29 -0.14 -11.69 -13.10
C HIS A 29 -1.08 -10.47 -13.14
N ASP A 30 -2.11 -10.37 -12.29
CA ASP A 30 -3.03 -9.22 -12.22
C ASP A 30 -2.80 -8.35 -10.97
N LYS A 31 -1.66 -8.49 -10.27
CA LYS A 31 -1.31 -7.65 -9.12
C LYS A 31 -0.32 -6.55 -9.52
N PRO A 32 -0.66 -5.27 -9.37
CA PRO A 32 0.26 -4.18 -9.67
C PRO A 32 1.32 -4.01 -8.56
N SER A 33 2.45 -3.40 -8.93
CA SER A 33 3.46 -2.93 -7.98
C SER A 33 3.19 -1.48 -7.60
N LEU A 34 3.61 -1.10 -6.39
CA LEU A 34 3.54 0.27 -5.90
C LEU A 34 4.91 0.67 -5.34
N SER A 35 5.50 1.73 -5.86
CA SER A 35 6.82 2.22 -5.48
C SER A 35 6.82 3.71 -5.13
N ALA A 36 7.86 4.16 -4.42
CA ALA A 36 8.09 5.56 -4.09
C ALA A 36 9.43 6.03 -4.67
N TRP A 37 9.43 7.21 -5.28
CA TRP A 37 10.63 7.90 -5.76
C TRP A 37 10.72 9.31 -5.16
N PRO A 38 11.89 9.74 -4.63
CA PRO A 38 13.16 9.00 -4.52
C PRO A 38 13.18 7.97 -3.38
N SER A 39 12.29 8.09 -2.40
CA SER A 39 12.19 7.18 -1.25
C SER A 39 10.81 7.26 -0.61
N HIS A 40 10.44 6.21 0.15
CA HIS A 40 9.23 6.18 0.98
C HIS A 40 9.37 6.99 2.29
N ILE A 41 10.60 7.40 2.65
CA ILE A 41 10.89 8.32 3.75
C ILE A 41 11.09 9.72 3.16
N VAL A 42 10.15 10.62 3.41
CA VAL A 42 10.06 11.92 2.73
C VAL A 42 10.19 13.05 3.75
N PRO A 43 11.18 13.93 3.66
CA PRO A 43 11.28 15.06 4.57
C PRO A 43 10.09 16.02 4.43
N LEU A 44 9.65 16.61 5.54
CA LEU A 44 8.57 17.61 5.55
C LEU A 44 8.83 18.72 4.53
N GLY A 45 7.78 19.10 3.78
CA GLY A 45 7.86 20.13 2.73
C GLY A 45 8.54 19.69 1.43
N ARG A 46 9.05 18.45 1.34
CA ARG A 46 9.56 17.88 0.08
C ARG A 46 8.45 17.20 -0.72
N HIS A 47 8.83 16.52 -1.79
CA HIS A 47 7.91 15.81 -2.66
C HIS A 47 8.29 14.33 -2.77
N VAL A 48 7.32 13.53 -3.16
CA VAL A 48 7.49 12.12 -3.50
C VAL A 48 6.58 11.78 -4.67
N GLU A 49 7.06 10.98 -5.60
CA GLU A 49 6.24 10.36 -6.64
C GLU A 49 5.93 8.93 -6.21
N LEU A 50 4.64 8.59 -6.14
CA LEU A 50 4.19 7.22 -6.00
C LEU A 50 3.81 6.69 -7.37
N GLN A 51 4.41 5.57 -7.77
CA GLN A 51 4.15 4.95 -9.06
C GLN A 51 3.49 3.59 -8.86
N CYS A 52 2.32 3.43 -9.45
CA CYS A 52 1.67 2.14 -9.61
C CYS A 52 1.97 1.61 -11.00
N ASP A 53 2.43 0.37 -11.09
CA ASP A 53 2.84 -0.21 -12.37
C ASP A 53 2.37 -1.66 -12.54
N SER A 54 2.26 -2.08 -13.79
CA SER A 54 1.95 -3.46 -14.15
C SER A 54 2.64 -3.82 -15.46
N PRO A 55 2.92 -5.12 -15.71
CA PRO A 55 3.49 -5.57 -16.99
C PRO A 55 2.67 -5.15 -18.22
N SER A 56 1.35 -4.98 -18.05
CA SER A 56 0.46 -4.53 -19.11
C SER A 56 0.31 -3.00 -19.13
N ASP A 57 0.26 -2.43 -20.33
CA ASP A 57 0.17 -0.99 -20.56
C ASP A 57 -1.27 -0.45 -20.55
N TYR A 58 -2.27 -1.30 -20.79
CA TYR A 58 -3.70 -0.95 -20.80
C TYR A 58 -4.32 -0.73 -19.42
N TYR A 59 -3.56 -0.86 -18.33
CA TYR A 59 -4.04 -0.55 -16.98
C TYR A 59 -3.84 0.93 -16.63
N THR A 60 -4.90 1.53 -16.08
CA THR A 60 -4.84 2.81 -15.36
C THR A 60 -5.09 2.54 -13.88
N PHE A 61 -4.45 3.26 -12.96
CA PHE A 61 -4.47 2.87 -11.55
C PHE A 61 -5.14 3.91 -10.67
N LYS A 62 -5.86 3.44 -9.65
CA LYS A 62 -6.31 4.26 -8.55
C LYS A 62 -5.42 4.00 -7.34
N LEU A 63 -4.80 5.05 -6.84
CA LEU A 63 -4.10 5.05 -5.56
C LEU A 63 -5.08 5.38 -4.44
N TYR A 64 -4.93 4.76 -3.29
CA TYR A 64 -5.68 5.12 -2.09
C TYR A 64 -4.85 4.91 -0.83
N LYS A 65 -5.23 5.64 0.22
CA LYS A 65 -4.69 5.50 1.57
C LYS A 65 -5.62 4.57 2.35
N GLU A 66 -5.07 3.57 3.05
CA GLU A 66 -5.90 2.57 3.75
C GLU A 66 -6.68 3.16 4.92
N LEU A 67 -6.07 4.11 5.65
CA LEU A 67 -6.61 4.72 6.85
C LEU A 67 -6.29 6.22 6.88
N GLY A 68 -7.19 7.00 7.49
CA GLY A 68 -7.04 8.44 7.69
C GLY A 68 -7.76 9.28 6.65
N HIS A 69 -7.51 10.60 6.66
CA HIS A 69 -8.16 11.53 5.76
C HIS A 69 -7.75 11.29 4.30
N PRO A 70 -8.70 11.41 3.35
CA PRO A 70 -8.38 11.39 1.94
C PRO A 70 -7.40 12.51 1.57
N ILE A 71 -6.40 12.19 0.75
CA ILE A 71 -5.45 13.19 0.23
C ILE A 71 -6.08 13.89 -0.98
N PRO A 72 -6.19 15.23 -1.01
CA PRO A 72 -6.80 15.96 -2.12
C PRO A 72 -6.19 15.64 -3.49
N HIS A 73 -4.87 15.43 -3.54
CA HIS A 73 -4.13 15.03 -4.74
C HIS A 73 -4.64 13.73 -5.38
N ILE A 74 -5.15 12.81 -4.56
CA ILE A 74 -5.74 11.54 -5.03
C ILE A 74 -7.16 11.76 -5.56
N GLN A 75 -7.91 12.70 -4.98
CA GLN A 75 -9.32 12.93 -5.32
C GLN A 75 -9.50 13.71 -6.62
N GLY A 76 -8.61 14.67 -6.93
CA GLY A 76 -8.75 15.53 -8.11
C GLY A 76 -8.33 14.90 -9.43
N ARG A 77 -7.59 13.78 -9.40
CA ARG A 77 -7.03 13.10 -10.58
C ARG A 77 -7.17 11.58 -10.45
N PRO A 78 -8.38 11.04 -10.63
CA PRO A 78 -8.58 9.60 -10.60
C PRO A 78 -7.90 8.96 -11.84
N PHE A 79 -7.28 7.80 -11.63
CA PHE A 79 -6.72 6.93 -12.69
C PHE A 79 -5.44 7.42 -13.37
N GLN A 80 -4.28 7.18 -12.73
CA GLN A 80 -2.95 7.54 -13.24
C GLN A 80 -1.93 6.44 -12.91
N LYS A 81 -0.79 6.41 -13.62
CA LYS A 81 0.35 5.56 -13.24
C LYS A 81 1.22 6.21 -12.15
N LYS A 82 1.28 7.54 -12.13
CA LYS A 82 2.15 8.34 -11.25
C LYS A 82 1.33 9.34 -10.47
N PHE A 83 1.61 9.45 -9.17
CA PHE A 83 0.96 10.35 -8.23
C PHE A 83 2.02 11.15 -7.50
N VAL A 84 2.10 12.45 -7.76
CA VAL A 84 3.08 13.32 -7.11
C VAL A 84 2.44 13.97 -5.89
N PHE A 85 3.01 13.74 -4.72
CA PHE A 85 2.67 14.44 -3.49
C PHE A 85 3.74 15.48 -3.20
N GLY A 86 3.34 16.71 -2.87
CA GLY A 86 4.28 17.77 -2.52
C GLY A 86 3.64 19.15 -2.57
N PRO A 87 3.99 20.07 -1.64
CA PRO A 87 4.85 19.86 -0.46
C PRO A 87 4.17 18.93 0.57
N VAL A 88 4.88 17.89 1.04
CA VAL A 88 4.30 16.92 1.97
C VAL A 88 4.16 17.47 3.39
N THR A 89 3.07 17.10 4.03
CA THR A 89 2.74 17.38 5.44
C THR A 89 2.51 16.06 6.19
N LEU A 90 2.32 16.12 7.52
CA LEU A 90 2.03 14.93 8.32
C LEU A 90 0.79 14.15 7.84
N GLU A 91 -0.20 14.83 7.26
CA GLU A 91 -1.39 14.18 6.69
C GLU A 91 -1.05 13.19 5.57
N HIS A 92 0.08 13.37 4.88
CA HIS A 92 0.53 12.48 3.81
C HIS A 92 1.16 11.19 4.35
N ALA A 93 1.52 11.11 5.64
CA ALA A 93 2.03 9.88 6.24
C ALA A 93 0.95 8.79 6.28
N GLY A 94 1.30 7.54 5.97
CA GLY A 94 0.37 6.41 6.08
C GLY A 94 0.67 5.28 5.12
N THR A 95 -0.21 4.28 5.12
CA THR A 95 -0.11 3.10 4.26
C THR A 95 -0.97 3.29 3.02
N TYR A 96 -0.36 3.08 1.86
CA TYR A 96 -0.99 3.23 0.56
C TYR A 96 -1.03 1.91 -0.20
N ARG A 97 -2.05 1.77 -1.04
CA ARG A 97 -2.20 0.70 -2.02
C ARG A 97 -2.74 1.27 -3.32
N CYS A 98 -2.51 0.55 -4.41
CA CYS A 98 -3.15 0.84 -5.69
C CYS A 98 -3.78 -0.40 -6.31
N TYR A 99 -4.75 -0.17 -7.17
CA TYR A 99 -5.35 -1.20 -8.03
C TYR A 99 -5.63 -0.61 -9.41
N GLY A 100 -5.65 -1.47 -10.43
CA GLY A 100 -5.76 -1.14 -11.83
C GLY A 100 -7.14 -1.38 -12.41
N PHE A 101 -7.51 -0.58 -13.40
CA PHE A 101 -8.69 -0.73 -14.25
C PHE A 101 -8.24 -1.11 -15.64
N ASN A 102 -8.79 -2.19 -16.17
CA ASN A 102 -8.44 -2.68 -17.50
C ASN A 102 -9.16 -1.84 -18.58
N GLY A 103 -8.39 -1.16 -19.44
CA GLY A 103 -8.96 -0.33 -20.51
C GLY A 103 -9.74 -1.11 -21.59
N HIS A 104 -9.46 -2.41 -21.78
CA HIS A 104 -10.18 -3.26 -22.73
C HIS A 104 -11.46 -3.85 -22.13
N TYR A 105 -11.52 -4.01 -20.81
CA TYR A 105 -12.63 -4.64 -20.09
C TYR A 105 -13.02 -3.78 -18.88
N PRO A 106 -13.93 -2.81 -19.04
CA PRO A 106 -14.25 -1.81 -18.02
C PRO A 106 -14.76 -2.38 -16.68
N THR A 107 -15.26 -3.62 -16.69
CA THR A 107 -15.74 -4.34 -15.49
C THR A 107 -14.65 -5.11 -14.76
N LYS A 108 -13.44 -5.23 -15.33
CA LYS A 108 -12.32 -5.98 -14.73
C LYS A 108 -11.37 -5.02 -14.00
N ILE A 109 -11.24 -5.24 -12.69
CA ILE A 109 -10.22 -4.61 -11.85
C ILE A 109 -9.11 -5.60 -11.51
N SER A 110 -7.91 -5.08 -11.26
CA SER A 110 -6.76 -5.85 -10.81
C SER A 110 -6.89 -6.22 -9.33
N ALA A 111 -6.00 -7.09 -8.84
CA ALA A 111 -5.79 -7.23 -7.39
C ALA A 111 -5.18 -5.95 -6.81
N ASN A 112 -5.23 -5.79 -5.48
CA ASN A 112 -4.53 -4.69 -4.80
C ASN A 112 -3.02 -4.95 -4.76
N SER A 113 -2.23 -3.89 -4.89
CA SER A 113 -0.79 -3.93 -4.68
C SER A 113 -0.42 -4.35 -3.24
N ASP A 114 0.86 -4.66 -3.05
CA ASP A 114 1.42 -4.64 -1.69
C ASP A 114 1.34 -3.25 -1.08
N THR A 115 1.42 -3.20 0.25
CA THR A 115 1.38 -1.95 1.00
C THR A 115 2.67 -1.17 0.83
N LEU A 116 2.54 0.15 0.71
CA LEU A 116 3.66 1.09 0.75
C LEU A 116 3.42 2.10 1.86
N LYS A 117 4.27 2.09 2.89
CA LYS A 117 4.19 3.04 4.01
C LYS A 117 5.02 4.28 3.72
N ILE A 118 4.37 5.43 3.62
CA ILE A 118 5.03 6.73 3.53
C ILE A 118 5.26 7.28 4.93
N ILE A 119 6.53 7.61 5.20
CA ILE A 119 6.99 8.14 6.48
C ILE A 119 7.47 9.57 6.25
N ILE A 120 6.96 10.51 7.04
CA ILE A 120 7.38 11.91 6.97
C ILE A 120 8.51 12.14 7.98
N SER A 121 9.67 12.57 7.49
CA SER A 121 10.87 12.83 8.30
C SER A 121 11.14 14.33 8.46
N GLY A 122 12.15 14.69 9.26
CA GLY A 122 12.52 16.09 9.49
C GLY A 122 11.51 16.88 10.35
N VAL A 123 10.56 16.19 10.98
CA VAL A 123 9.61 16.78 11.94
C VAL A 123 10.31 17.16 13.24
N TYR A 124 11.30 16.37 13.63
CA TYR A 124 12.10 16.55 14.84
C TYR A 124 13.54 16.93 14.48
N ARG A 125 14.26 17.49 15.45
CA ARG A 125 15.72 17.71 15.31
C ARG A 125 16.41 16.38 15.04
N LYS A 126 17.44 16.43 14.19
CA LYS A 126 18.25 15.26 13.84
C LYS A 126 18.97 14.76 15.10
N PRO A 127 18.83 13.48 15.50
CA PRO A 127 19.59 12.92 16.60
C PRO A 127 21.06 12.75 16.21
N PHE A 128 21.91 12.55 17.20
CA PHE A 128 23.31 12.17 17.02
C PHE A 128 23.50 10.71 17.39
N LEU A 129 24.33 10.02 16.60
CA LEU A 129 24.64 8.60 16.79
C LEU A 129 26.08 8.48 17.26
N VAL A 130 26.30 7.80 18.38
CA VAL A 130 27.61 7.66 19.01
C VAL A 130 27.98 6.18 19.05
N ALA A 131 29.16 5.83 18.56
CA ALA A 131 29.75 4.51 18.79
C ALA A 131 30.37 4.49 20.19
N LEU A 132 30.03 3.49 21.00
CA LEU A 132 30.55 3.39 22.36
C LEU A 132 31.94 2.73 22.43
N GLN A 133 32.30 1.99 21.38
CA GLN A 133 33.61 1.37 21.19
C GLN A 133 34.57 2.30 20.41
N PRO A 134 35.89 2.00 20.40
CA PRO A 134 36.85 2.67 19.54
C PRO A 134 36.46 2.64 18.05
N PRO A 135 37.03 3.53 17.21
CA PRO A 135 36.66 3.65 15.78
C PRO A 135 36.93 2.40 14.94
N LEU A 136 37.73 1.48 15.48
CA LEU A 136 38.18 0.27 14.81
C LEU A 136 37.89 -0.90 15.74
N VAL A 137 37.21 -1.89 15.20
CA VAL A 137 36.67 -3.05 15.92
C VAL A 137 37.00 -4.27 15.07
N ASP A 138 37.40 -5.36 15.71
CA ASP A 138 37.85 -6.55 14.98
C ASP A 138 36.67 -7.26 14.28
N LEU A 139 36.99 -8.03 13.24
CA LEU A 139 35.98 -8.76 12.48
C LEU A 139 35.27 -9.76 13.39
N GLY A 140 33.94 -9.62 13.48
CA GLY A 140 33.09 -10.50 14.29
C GLY A 140 32.80 -9.96 15.69
N GLU A 141 33.39 -8.84 16.10
CA GLU A 141 33.04 -8.18 17.35
C GLU A 141 31.74 -7.36 17.23
N THR A 142 31.02 -7.23 18.35
CA THR A 142 29.75 -6.48 18.40
C THR A 142 30.00 -5.01 18.66
N VAL A 143 29.47 -4.16 17.78
CA VAL A 143 29.49 -2.70 17.94
C VAL A 143 28.17 -2.23 18.57
N THR A 144 28.27 -1.35 19.55
CA THR A 144 27.15 -0.72 20.24
C THR A 144 27.04 0.73 19.79
N LEU A 145 25.90 1.07 19.20
CA LEU A 145 25.58 2.42 18.77
C LEU A 145 24.52 2.99 19.70
N GLU A 146 24.82 4.13 20.31
CA GLU A 146 23.89 4.89 21.13
C GLU A 146 23.29 6.03 20.31
N CYS A 147 21.96 6.05 20.18
CA CYS A 147 21.24 7.15 19.56
C CYS A 147 20.82 8.14 20.65
N ARG A 148 21.33 9.37 20.58
CA ARG A 148 21.03 10.44 21.51
C ARG A 148 20.25 11.54 20.79
N SER A 149 19.20 12.02 21.45
CA SER A 149 18.32 13.06 20.91
C SER A 149 18.00 14.07 22.00
N GLU A 150 18.08 15.35 21.68
CA GLU A 150 17.53 16.40 22.55
C GLU A 150 16.03 16.51 22.28
N ILE A 151 15.21 15.96 23.18
CA ILE A 151 13.76 16.15 23.10
C ILE A 151 13.46 17.59 23.53
N ILE A 152 13.22 18.48 22.56
CA ILE A 152 12.51 19.74 22.84
C ILE A 152 11.09 19.55 22.30
N VAL A 153 10.16 19.19 23.19
CA VAL A 153 8.74 19.32 22.92
C VAL A 153 8.44 20.82 22.83
N ARG A 154 8.27 21.36 21.62
CA ARG A 154 7.66 22.68 21.46
C ARG A 154 6.15 22.49 21.62
N SER A 155 5.65 22.84 22.80
CA SER A 155 4.22 22.98 23.14
C SER A 155 3.58 24.10 22.33
#